data_AF-U9TQ85-F1
#
_entry.id   AF-U9TQ85-F1
#
_cell.length_a   1.000
_cell.length_b   1.000
_cell.length_c   1.000
_cell.angle_alpha   90.00
_cell.angle_beta   90.00
_cell.angle_gamma   90.00
#
_symmetry.space_group_name_H-M   'P 1'
#
loop_
_entity.id
_entity.type
_entity.pdbx_description
1 polymer ?
#
loop_
_entity_poly.entity_id
_entity_poly.type
_entity_poly.pdbx_seq_one_letter_code
_entity_poly.pdbx_strand_id
1 'polypeptide(L)'
;MIAADELCLDELCTYAEDFLLNNRESLKSNLVLLLHVTTEFDQFTRISQFYKETYRQNPSLIFKAKDFTDIKREFLLELLIKNNHSLKPIEIWDKLSAWVIVQSDELSSNITNWTDDNVKTFGKIVNPFLSYVNFDKISREDFFQKIKPFKNIFDDKFYIKILESCCFNDF
;
A
#
# COMPACT_ATOMS: atom_id res chain seq x y z
N MET A 1 1.20 8.74 -23.12
CA MET A 1 0.11 9.21 -22.25
C MET A 1 0.36 10.66 -21.88
N ILE A 2 1.42 10.97 -21.14
CA ILE A 2 1.83 12.35 -20.80
C ILE A 2 1.95 13.26 -22.04
N ALA A 3 2.73 12.85 -23.06
CA ALA A 3 2.88 13.65 -24.29
C ALA A 3 1.63 13.71 -25.19
N ALA A 4 0.66 12.80 -25.02
CA ALA A 4 -0.58 12.79 -25.81
C ALA A 4 -1.65 13.69 -25.19
N ASP A 5 -1.68 13.72 -23.85
CA ASP A 5 -2.46 14.64 -23.04
C ASP A 5 -2.05 16.10 -23.29
N GLU A 6 -0.75 16.41 -23.20
CA GLU A 6 -0.23 17.77 -23.44
C GLU A 6 -0.53 18.31 -24.85
N LEU A 7 -0.80 17.43 -25.83
CA LEU A 7 -1.07 17.79 -27.22
C LEU A 7 -2.55 17.76 -27.60
N CYS A 8 -3.47 17.49 -26.66
CA CYS A 8 -4.93 17.42 -26.90
C CYS A 8 -5.29 16.48 -28.08
N LEU A 9 -4.63 15.31 -28.18
CA LEU A 9 -4.88 14.34 -29.23
C LEU A 9 -5.94 13.33 -28.79
N ASP A 10 -7.21 13.71 -28.86
CA ASP A 10 -8.36 12.90 -28.41
C ASP A 10 -8.41 11.51 -29.07
N GLU A 11 -8.06 11.42 -30.36
CA GLU A 11 -7.98 10.15 -31.10
C GLU A 11 -6.88 9.23 -30.55
N LEU A 12 -5.73 9.80 -30.17
CA LEU A 12 -4.62 9.05 -29.59
C LEU A 12 -4.95 8.59 -28.16
N CYS A 13 -5.66 9.43 -27.39
CA CYS A 13 -6.16 9.05 -26.07
C CYS A 13 -7.16 7.88 -26.19
N THR A 14 -8.11 7.97 -27.13
CA THR A 14 -9.07 6.89 -27.41
C THR A 14 -8.38 5.59 -27.79
N TYR A 15 -7.40 5.66 -28.71
CA TYR A 15 -6.62 4.50 -29.13
C TYR A 15 -5.84 3.88 -27.96
N ALA A 16 -5.23 4.72 -27.11
CA ALA A 16 -4.51 4.26 -25.92
C ALA A 16 -5.46 3.56 -24.92
N GLU A 17 -6.65 4.10 -24.68
CA GLU A 17 -7.66 3.46 -23.84
C GLU A 17 -8.09 2.09 -24.40
N ASP A 18 -8.37 2.00 -25.71
CA ASP A 18 -8.72 0.73 -26.35
C ASP A 18 -7.61 -0.31 -26.19
N PHE A 19 -6.37 0.10 -26.47
CA PHE A 19 -5.20 -0.78 -26.36
C PHE A 19 -5.02 -1.30 -24.92
N LEU A 20 -5.15 -0.42 -23.92
CA LEU A 20 -5.00 -0.80 -22.52
C LEU A 20 -6.17 -1.67 -22.03
N LEU A 21 -7.40 -1.30 -22.38
CA LEU A 21 -8.62 -2.01 -21.96
C LEU A 21 -8.78 -3.38 -22.63
N ASN A 22 -8.08 -3.63 -23.74
CA ASN A 22 -7.97 -4.97 -24.33
C ASN A 22 -7.24 -5.97 -23.41
N ASN A 23 -6.42 -5.49 -22.46
CA ASN A 23 -5.73 -6.32 -21.49
C ASN A 23 -6.11 -5.94 -20.04
N ARG A 24 -7.37 -6.18 -19.68
CA ARG A 24 -7.92 -5.85 -18.36
C ARG A 24 -7.18 -6.50 -17.19
N GLU A 25 -6.63 -7.70 -17.36
CA GLU A 25 -5.89 -8.38 -16.28
C GLU A 25 -4.54 -7.71 -16.01
N SER A 26 -3.87 -7.20 -17.05
CA SER A 26 -2.70 -6.34 -16.90
C SER A 26 -3.06 -5.07 -16.14
N LEU A 27 -4.20 -4.44 -16.46
CA LEU A 27 -4.66 -3.24 -15.76
C LEU A 27 -4.97 -3.51 -14.27
N LYS A 28 -5.64 -4.61 -13.95
CA LYS A 28 -5.86 -5.02 -12.54
C LYS A 28 -4.57 -5.32 -11.78
N SER A 29 -3.51 -5.71 -12.49
CA SER A 29 -2.19 -5.93 -11.88
C SER A 29 -1.45 -4.62 -11.61
N ASN A 30 -1.87 -3.50 -12.22
CA ASN A 30 -1.23 -2.19 -12.14
C ASN A 30 -2.24 -1.10 -11.69
N LEU A 31 -2.91 -1.34 -10.56
CA LEU A 31 -3.99 -0.46 -10.09
C LEU A 31 -3.49 0.87 -9.53
N VAL A 32 -2.22 0.96 -9.11
CA VAL A 32 -1.66 2.22 -8.63
C VAL A 32 -1.42 3.17 -9.81
N LEU A 33 -0.92 2.66 -10.93
CA LEU A 33 -0.82 3.40 -12.17
C LEU A 33 -2.19 3.94 -12.60
N LEU A 34 -3.23 3.11 -12.51
CA LEU A 34 -4.58 3.56 -12.83
C LEU A 34 -5.09 4.63 -11.85
N LEU A 35 -4.86 4.46 -10.55
CA LEU A 35 -5.22 5.50 -9.57
C LEU A 35 -4.58 6.85 -9.94
N HIS A 36 -3.29 6.85 -10.28
CA HIS A 36 -2.58 8.05 -10.70
C HIS A 36 -3.15 8.63 -12.00
N VAL A 37 -3.31 7.82 -13.04
CA VAL A 37 -3.87 8.27 -14.33
C VAL A 37 -5.26 8.88 -14.15
N THR A 38 -6.13 8.22 -13.38
CA THR A 38 -7.52 8.65 -13.18
C THR A 38 -7.67 9.84 -12.23
N THR A 39 -6.59 10.21 -11.52
CA THR A 39 -6.56 11.41 -10.68
C THR A 39 -5.95 12.60 -11.40
N GLU A 40 -5.02 12.39 -12.33
CA GLU A 40 -4.30 13.46 -13.03
C GLU A 40 -4.90 13.82 -14.39
N PHE A 41 -5.62 12.90 -15.04
CA PHE A 41 -6.07 13.06 -16.43
C PHE A 41 -7.57 12.75 -16.59
N ASP A 42 -8.38 13.79 -16.76
CA ASP A 42 -9.84 13.66 -16.89
C ASP A 42 -10.29 13.04 -18.23
N GLN A 43 -9.45 13.10 -19.28
CA GLN A 43 -9.80 12.58 -20.61
C GLN A 43 -9.84 11.06 -20.71
N PHE A 44 -9.15 10.33 -19.81
CA PHE A 44 -9.18 8.85 -19.78
C PHE A 44 -10.44 8.32 -19.07
N THR A 45 -11.60 8.65 -19.62
CA THR A 45 -12.90 8.38 -19.01
C THR A 45 -13.23 6.89 -18.91
N ARG A 46 -12.82 6.07 -19.88
CA ARG A 46 -13.11 4.63 -19.90
C ARG A 46 -12.20 3.87 -18.94
N ILE A 47 -10.93 4.25 -18.86
CA ILE A 47 -10.00 3.76 -17.82
C ILE A 47 -10.49 4.18 -16.43
N SER A 48 -10.94 5.43 -16.28
CA SER A 48 -11.53 5.93 -15.03
C SER A 48 -12.76 5.12 -14.61
N GLN A 49 -13.64 4.80 -15.54
CA GLN A 49 -14.78 3.94 -15.27
C GLN A 49 -14.34 2.53 -14.86
N PHE A 50 -13.40 1.94 -15.60
CA PHE A 50 -12.86 0.62 -15.29
C PHE A 50 -12.23 0.56 -13.89
N TYR A 51 -11.42 1.57 -13.52
CA TYR A 51 -10.84 1.67 -12.19
C TYR A 51 -11.91 1.76 -11.10
N LYS A 52 -12.89 2.68 -11.27
CA LYS A 52 -14.00 2.87 -10.31
C LYS A 52 -14.82 1.59 -10.13
N GLU A 53 -15.12 0.88 -11.21
CA GLU A 53 -15.84 -0.41 -11.17
C GLU A 53 -15.01 -1.48 -10.46
N THR A 54 -13.72 -1.58 -10.77
CA THR A 54 -12.80 -2.55 -10.13
C THR A 54 -12.66 -2.28 -8.63
N TYR A 55 -12.45 -1.01 -8.25
CA TYR A 55 -12.35 -0.59 -6.86
C TYR A 55 -13.66 -0.83 -6.10
N ARG A 56 -14.82 -0.55 -6.72
CA ARG A 56 -16.14 -0.81 -6.12
C ARG A 56 -16.39 -2.30 -5.89
N GLN A 57 -15.95 -3.16 -6.80
CA GLN A 57 -16.10 -4.60 -6.67
C GLN A 57 -15.23 -5.16 -5.55
N ASN A 58 -13.96 -4.75 -5.50
CA ASN A 58 -13.05 -5.20 -4.47
C ASN A 58 -11.91 -4.19 -4.25
N PRO A 59 -12.01 -3.29 -3.26
CA PRO A 59 -10.98 -2.29 -3.01
C PRO A 59 -9.69 -2.91 -2.46
N SER A 60 -9.72 -4.15 -1.96
CA SER A 60 -8.50 -4.84 -1.51
C SER A 60 -7.52 -5.18 -2.64
N LEU A 61 -7.98 -5.15 -3.91
CA LEU A 61 -7.14 -5.50 -5.05
C LEU A 61 -5.94 -4.58 -5.22
N ILE A 62 -6.06 -3.31 -4.87
CA ILE A 62 -4.94 -2.36 -5.00
C ILE A 62 -3.75 -2.76 -4.11
N PHE A 63 -4.00 -3.31 -2.91
CA PHE A 63 -2.93 -3.84 -2.07
C PHE A 63 -2.24 -5.05 -2.68
N LYS A 64 -2.93 -5.79 -3.57
CA LYS A 64 -2.40 -6.95 -4.27
C LYS A 64 -1.77 -6.61 -5.62
N ALA A 65 -1.84 -5.35 -6.04
CA ALA A 65 -1.25 -4.89 -7.30
C ALA A 65 0.28 -5.00 -7.24
N LYS A 66 0.90 -5.22 -8.41
CA LYS A 66 2.35 -5.38 -8.55
C LYS A 66 3.08 -4.06 -8.34
N ASP A 67 2.45 -2.97 -8.75
CA ASP A 67 2.91 -1.60 -8.63
C ASP A 67 2.52 -0.95 -7.29
N PHE A 68 2.09 -1.75 -6.30
CA PHE A 68 1.63 -1.22 -5.01
C PHE A 68 2.66 -0.30 -4.35
N THR A 69 3.95 -0.62 -4.44
CA THR A 69 5.02 0.16 -3.81
C THR A 69 5.20 1.57 -4.40
N ASP A 70 4.61 1.83 -5.57
CA ASP A 70 4.70 3.11 -6.27
C ASP A 70 3.61 4.11 -5.82
N ILE A 71 2.72 3.69 -4.92
CA ILE A 71 1.63 4.54 -4.44
C ILE A 71 2.16 5.76 -3.68
N LYS A 72 1.63 6.95 -3.98
CA LYS A 72 1.98 8.15 -3.23
C LYS A 72 1.44 8.06 -1.79
N ARG A 73 2.16 8.66 -0.85
CA ARG A 73 1.90 8.59 0.60
C ARG A 73 0.45 8.95 0.95
N GLU A 74 -0.07 10.02 0.37
CA GLU A 74 -1.40 10.56 0.59
C GLU A 74 -2.50 9.56 0.18
N PHE A 75 -2.34 8.91 -0.96
CA PHE A 75 -3.28 7.90 -1.43
C PHE A 75 -3.23 6.63 -0.59
N LEU A 76 -2.04 6.21 -0.16
CA LEU A 76 -1.90 5.07 0.76
C LEU A 76 -2.58 5.33 2.09
N LEU A 77 -2.45 6.55 2.62
CA LEU A 77 -3.11 6.96 3.87
C LEU A 77 -4.64 6.90 3.72
N GLU A 78 -5.18 7.51 2.66
CA GLU A 78 -6.61 7.48 2.36
C GLU A 78 -7.12 6.06 2.16
N LEU A 79 -6.36 5.23 1.45
CA LEU A 79 -6.69 3.84 1.20
C LEU A 79 -6.80 3.05 2.50
N LEU A 80 -5.87 3.22 3.43
CA LEU A 80 -5.88 2.56 4.74
C LEU A 80 -7.02 3.07 5.62
N ILE A 81 -7.30 4.38 5.63
CA ILE A 81 -8.45 4.93 6.36
C ILE A 81 -9.76 4.27 5.89
N LYS A 82 -9.93 4.09 4.58
CA LYS A 82 -11.16 3.56 3.99
C LYS A 82 -11.25 2.04 4.03
N ASN A 83 -10.12 1.33 4.02
CA ASN A 83 -10.06 -0.11 3.74
C ASN A 83 -9.19 -0.92 4.71
N ASN A 84 -8.87 -0.41 5.89
CA ASN A 84 -8.11 -1.16 6.91
C ASN A 84 -8.79 -2.48 7.35
N HIS A 85 -10.08 -2.67 7.07
CA HIS A 85 -10.82 -3.92 7.31
C HIS A 85 -10.75 -4.92 6.15
N SER A 86 -10.25 -4.51 4.98
CA SER A 86 -10.29 -5.31 3.75
C SER A 86 -9.17 -6.37 3.65
N LEU A 87 -8.20 -6.33 4.57
CA LEU A 87 -7.08 -7.27 4.66
C LEU A 87 -6.85 -7.68 6.11
N LYS A 88 -6.18 -8.82 6.31
CA LYS A 88 -5.68 -9.15 7.65
C LYS A 88 -4.67 -8.09 8.08
N PRO A 89 -4.61 -7.72 9.38
CA PRO A 89 -3.68 -6.69 9.85
C PRO A 89 -2.22 -6.98 9.50
N ILE A 90 -1.81 -8.25 9.51
CA ILE A 90 -0.45 -8.62 9.12
C ILE A 90 -0.17 -8.42 7.62
N GLU A 91 -1.16 -8.63 6.75
CA GLU A 91 -1.00 -8.36 5.31
C GLU A 91 -0.84 -6.86 5.06
N ILE A 92 -1.53 -6.01 5.82
CA ILE A 92 -1.36 -4.56 5.77
C ILE A 92 0.06 -4.19 6.22
N TRP A 93 0.54 -4.76 7.32
CA TRP A 93 1.90 -4.54 7.81
C TRP A 93 2.97 -4.95 6.79
N ASP A 94 2.83 -6.12 6.17
CA ASP A 94 3.77 -6.60 5.15
C ASP A 94 3.81 -5.65 3.94
N LYS A 95 2.64 -5.16 3.51
CA LYS A 95 2.53 -4.19 2.40
C LYS A 95 3.13 -2.84 2.74
N LEU A 96 2.82 -2.31 3.92
CA LEU A 96 3.43 -1.07 4.44
C LEU A 96 4.95 -1.20 4.51
N SER A 97 5.44 -2.32 5.05
CA SER A 97 6.88 -2.55 5.20
C SER A 97 7.58 -2.57 3.85
N ALA A 98 7.03 -3.28 2.86
CA ALA A 98 7.56 -3.30 1.51
C ALA A 98 7.54 -1.90 0.86
N TRP A 99 6.47 -1.13 1.05
CA TRP A 99 6.40 0.25 0.56
C TRP A 99 7.48 1.12 1.20
N VAL A 100 7.63 1.12 2.52
CA VAL A 100 8.64 1.94 3.23
C VAL A 100 10.07 1.62 2.75
N ILE A 101 10.38 0.34 2.51
CA ILE A 101 11.68 -0.09 2.00
C ILE A 101 11.97 0.52 0.62
N VAL A 102 10.98 0.52 -0.28
CA VAL A 102 11.13 1.12 -1.62
C VAL A 102 11.25 2.65 -1.55
N GLN A 103 10.63 3.31 -0.57
CA GLN A 103 10.68 4.76 -0.41
C GLN A 103 11.98 5.30 0.20
N SER A 104 12.93 4.43 0.59
CA SER A 104 14.15 4.84 1.29
C SER A 104 15.38 4.07 0.80
N ASP A 105 16.28 4.77 0.14
CA ASP A 105 17.55 4.20 -0.35
C ASP A 105 18.46 3.65 0.77
N GLU A 106 18.24 4.08 2.01
CA GLU A 106 18.97 3.59 3.20
C GLU A 106 18.52 2.21 3.68
N LEU A 107 17.35 1.72 3.27
CA LEU A 107 16.75 0.49 3.79
C LEU A 107 16.98 -0.68 2.84
N SER A 108 17.68 -1.70 3.34
CA SER A 108 17.81 -2.96 2.61
C SER A 108 16.54 -3.81 2.74
N SER A 109 16.27 -4.65 1.74
CA SER A 109 15.16 -5.62 1.82
C SER A 109 15.36 -6.68 2.90
N ASN A 110 16.60 -6.93 3.34
CA ASN A 110 16.90 -7.87 4.41
C ASN A 110 16.96 -7.17 5.77
N ILE A 111 15.85 -7.26 6.52
CA ILE A 111 15.69 -6.64 7.85
C ILE A 111 16.76 -7.13 8.85
N THR A 112 17.31 -8.35 8.70
CA THR A 112 18.35 -8.83 9.63
C THR A 112 19.65 -8.02 9.56
N ASN A 113 19.86 -7.28 8.48
CA ASN A 113 21.04 -6.45 8.27
C ASN A 113 20.86 -5.01 8.78
N TRP A 114 19.69 -4.70 9.35
CA TRP A 114 19.37 -3.33 9.75
C TRP A 114 20.09 -2.95 11.04
N THR A 115 20.68 -1.76 11.01
CA THR A 115 21.18 -1.06 12.19
C THR A 115 20.03 -0.38 12.93
N ASP A 116 20.30 0.11 14.15
CA ASP A 116 19.32 0.92 14.89
C ASP A 116 18.89 2.17 14.12
N ASP A 117 19.78 2.76 13.32
CA ASP A 117 19.46 3.92 12.50
C ASP A 117 18.54 3.55 11.33
N ASN A 118 18.71 2.38 10.71
CA ASN A 118 17.76 1.88 9.72
C ASN A 118 16.36 1.69 10.34
N VAL A 119 16.28 1.13 11.56
CA VAL A 119 15.00 0.99 12.28
C VAL A 119 14.38 2.35 12.59
N LYS A 120 15.18 3.35 12.97
CA LYS A 120 14.69 4.74 13.15
C LYS A 120 14.18 5.35 11.85
N THR A 121 14.89 5.18 10.73
CA THR A 121 14.47 5.67 9.42
C THR A 121 13.13 5.04 9.03
N PHE A 122 13.01 3.71 9.14
CA PHE A 122 11.74 3.02 8.93
C PHE A 122 10.63 3.54 9.84
N GLY A 123 10.90 3.67 11.14
CA GLY A 123 9.96 4.19 12.13
C GLY A 123 9.41 5.56 11.75
N LYS A 124 10.27 6.49 11.31
CA LYS A 124 9.87 7.84 10.87
C LYS A 124 8.89 7.79 9.68
N ILE A 125 9.13 6.91 8.72
CA ILE A 125 8.31 6.81 7.50
C ILE A 125 6.99 6.09 7.78
N VAL A 126 7.00 5.02 8.58
CA VAL A 126 5.82 4.20 8.86
C VAL A 126 4.89 4.81 9.91
N ASN A 127 5.39 5.70 10.79
CA ASN A 127 4.64 6.26 11.92
C ASN A 127 3.23 6.78 11.56
N PRO A 128 3.02 7.57 10.48
CA PRO A 128 1.70 8.06 10.11
C PRO A 128 0.67 6.94 9.85
N PHE A 129 1.14 5.73 9.53
CA PHE A 129 0.30 4.60 9.14
C PHE A 129 -0.02 3.65 10.31
N LEU A 130 0.74 3.70 11.41
CA LEU A 130 0.64 2.71 12.49
C LEU A 130 -0.77 2.61 13.07
N SER A 131 -1.46 3.74 13.24
CA SER A 131 -2.82 3.76 13.79
C SER A 131 -3.88 3.04 12.94
N TYR A 132 -3.57 2.74 11.67
CA TYR A 132 -4.49 2.05 10.75
C TYR A 132 -4.23 0.54 10.69
N VAL A 133 -3.22 0.03 11.40
CA VAL A 133 -2.96 -1.42 11.53
C VAL A 133 -3.50 -1.89 12.87
N ASN A 134 -4.41 -2.87 12.83
CA ASN A 134 -4.93 -3.47 14.06
C ASN A 134 -3.97 -4.54 14.61
N PHE A 135 -2.90 -4.08 15.27
CA PHE A 135 -1.86 -4.94 15.84
C PHE A 135 -2.39 -5.95 16.86
N ASP A 136 -3.48 -5.63 17.58
CA ASP A 136 -4.10 -6.54 18.57
C ASP A 136 -4.63 -7.84 17.92
N LYS A 137 -4.88 -7.82 16.60
CA LYS A 137 -5.38 -8.95 15.81
C LYS A 137 -4.28 -9.64 14.99
N ILE A 138 -3.01 -9.33 15.24
CA ILE A 138 -1.87 -10.04 14.64
C ILE A 138 -1.61 -11.31 15.45
N SER A 139 -1.35 -12.43 14.75
CA SER A 139 -1.07 -13.72 15.39
C SER A 139 0.20 -13.64 16.26
N ARG A 140 0.30 -14.50 17.27
CA ARG A 140 1.50 -14.58 18.12
C ARG A 140 2.76 -14.82 17.29
N GLU A 141 2.69 -15.74 16.31
CA GLU A 141 3.81 -16.06 15.42
C GLU A 141 4.26 -14.84 14.61
N ASP A 142 3.31 -14.18 13.93
CA ASP A 142 3.60 -13.00 13.12
C ASP A 142 4.13 -11.84 13.98
N PHE A 143 3.61 -11.65 15.19
CA PHE A 143 4.12 -10.63 16.10
C PHE A 143 5.60 -10.84 16.41
N PHE A 144 5.98 -12.04 16.83
CA PHE A 144 7.36 -12.32 17.22
C PHE A 144 8.34 -12.25 16.03
N GLN A 145 7.89 -12.63 14.84
CA GLN A 145 8.73 -12.62 13.63
C GLN A 145 8.81 -11.23 12.97
N LYS A 146 7.70 -10.51 12.89
CA LYS A 146 7.57 -9.33 12.01
C LYS A 146 7.33 -8.01 12.73
N ILE A 147 6.80 -8.03 13.96
CA ILE A 147 6.50 -6.79 14.72
C ILE A 147 7.55 -6.52 15.78
N LYS A 148 7.94 -7.54 16.56
CA LYS A 148 8.92 -7.45 17.64
C LYS A 148 10.26 -6.82 17.23
N PRO A 149 10.85 -7.11 16.04
CA PRO A 149 12.09 -6.47 15.61
C PRO A 149 12.02 -4.94 15.60
N PHE A 150 10.82 -4.38 15.45
CA PHE A 150 10.58 -2.95 15.37
C PHE A 150 10.07 -2.36 16.69
N LYS A 151 10.21 -3.04 17.84
CA LYS A 151 9.70 -2.56 19.14
C LYS A 151 9.88 -1.05 19.36
N ASN A 152 11.06 -0.52 19.04
CA ASN A 152 11.46 0.86 19.30
C ASN A 152 10.71 1.92 18.45
N ILE A 153 9.91 1.52 17.45
CA ILE A 153 9.07 2.45 16.68
C ILE A 153 7.75 2.75 17.39
N PHE A 154 7.34 1.90 18.34
CA PHE A 154 6.07 2.00 19.04
C PHE A 154 6.25 2.73 20.36
N ASP A 155 5.20 3.44 20.81
CA ASP A 155 5.11 3.90 22.20
C ASP A 155 5.12 2.69 23.15
N ASP A 156 5.84 2.80 24.27
CA ASP A 156 6.01 1.70 25.22
C ASP A 156 4.68 1.14 25.73
N LYS A 157 3.70 2.00 26.03
CA LYS A 157 2.38 1.54 26.52
C LYS A 157 1.63 0.82 25.42
N PHE A 158 1.69 1.35 24.20
CA PHE A 158 1.06 0.71 23.04
C PHE A 158 1.70 -0.65 22.74
N TYR A 159 3.03 -0.74 22.76
CA TYR A 159 3.75 -1.98 22.53
C TYR A 159 3.42 -3.05 23.58
N ILE A 160 3.37 -2.69 24.86
CA ILE A 160 2.98 -3.61 25.94
C ILE A 160 1.56 -4.13 25.71
N LYS A 161 0.62 -3.27 25.32
CA LYS A 161 -0.76 -3.69 25.01
C LYS A 161 -0.80 -4.73 23.88
N ILE A 162 -0.06 -4.50 22.79
CA ILE A 162 0.01 -5.46 21.68
C ILE A 162 0.62 -6.78 22.16
N LEU A 163 1.72 -6.71 22.91
CA LEU A 163 2.40 -7.89 23.45
C LEU A 163 1.46 -8.73 24.33
N GLU A 164 0.69 -8.08 25.22
CA GLU A 164 -0.31 -8.73 26.04
C GLU A 164 -1.39 -9.41 25.18
N SER A 165 -1.91 -8.72 24.15
CA SER A 165 -2.87 -9.31 23.21
C SER A 165 -2.33 -10.60 22.57
N CYS A 166 -1.06 -10.59 22.14
CA CYS A 166 -0.42 -11.77 21.53
C CYS A 166 -0.13 -12.91 22.53
N CYS A 167 0.05 -12.60 23.80
CA CYS A 167 0.28 -13.59 24.85
C CYS A 167 -1.02 -14.27 25.31
N PHE A 168 -2.13 -13.52 25.40
CA PHE A 168 -3.37 -13.98 26.04
C PHE A 168 -4.51 -14.34 25.08
N ASN A 169 -4.47 -13.90 23.82
CA ASN A 169 -5.47 -14.27 22.83
C ASN A 169 -4.98 -15.46 21.99
N ASP A 170 -5.48 -16.66 22.28
CA ASP A 170 -5.35 -17.83 21.41
C ASP A 170 -6.41 -17.72 20.30
N PHE A 171 -6.03 -17.20 19.12
CA PHE A 171 -6.85 -17.22 17.90
C PHE A 171 -6.49 -18.41 17.00
#